data_AF-A0A931U818-F1
#
_entry.id   AF-A0A931U818-F1
#
_cell.length_a   1.000
_cell.length_b   1.000
_cell.length_c   1.000
_cell.angle_alpha   90.00
_cell.angle_beta   90.00
_cell.angle_gamma   90.00
#
_symmetry.space_group_name_H-M   'P 1'
#
loop_
_entity.id
_entity.type
_entity.pdbx_description
1 polymer ?
#
loop_
_entity_poly.entity_id
_entity_poly.type
_entity_poly.pdbx_seq_one_letter_code
_entity_poly.pdbx_strand_id
1 'polypeptide(L)'
;MHATNNSSVTIYRLHLLFLLVPFVAFLIVIRLFYWQIIRGGDLRDQANRQHQDVVVLASERGSIYDQHGELLAGTQNLYHLFVYKPQLTKDKFELVNVLAPILATESSA
;
A
#
# COMPACT_ATOMS: atom_id res chain seq x y z
N MET A 1 -62.11 -29.17 -10.55
CA MET A 1 -60.71 -29.60 -10.35
C MET A 1 -60.06 -29.65 -11.72
N HIS A 2 -59.42 -28.58 -12.18
CA HIS A 2 -58.76 -28.51 -13.49
C HIS A 2 -57.31 -28.09 -13.28
N ALA A 3 -56.38 -29.02 -13.46
CA ALA A 3 -54.96 -28.75 -13.48
C ALA A 3 -54.61 -28.18 -14.86
N THR A 4 -54.25 -26.90 -14.92
CA THR A 4 -53.74 -26.27 -16.14
C THR A 4 -52.28 -26.66 -16.35
N ASN A 5 -52.01 -27.37 -17.45
CA ASN A 5 -50.68 -27.76 -17.87
C ASN A 5 -49.86 -26.53 -18.34
N ASN A 6 -48.95 -26.07 -17.48
CA ASN A 6 -48.04 -24.95 -17.74
C ASN A 6 -46.58 -25.41 -18.00
N SER A 7 -46.36 -26.70 -18.30
CA SER A 7 -45.03 -27.31 -18.38
C SER A 7 -44.13 -26.69 -19.46
N SER A 8 -44.69 -26.29 -20.61
CA SER A 8 -43.96 -25.67 -21.71
C SER A 8 -43.38 -24.30 -21.31
N VAL A 9 -44.17 -23.43 -20.69
CA VAL A 9 -43.74 -22.09 -20.24
C VAL A 9 -42.61 -22.20 -19.20
N THR A 10 -42.69 -23.18 -18.30
CA THR A 10 -41.65 -23.42 -17.28
C THR A 10 -40.34 -23.91 -17.92
N ILE A 11 -40.41 -24.79 -18.93
CA ILE A 11 -39.23 -25.26 -19.67
C ILE A 11 -38.58 -24.14 -20.48
N TYR A 12 -39.36 -23.28 -21.15
CA TYR A 12 -38.80 -22.13 -21.88
C TYR A 12 -38.14 -21.11 -20.94
N ARG A 13 -38.74 -20.82 -19.78
CA ARG A 13 -38.12 -19.96 -18.76
C ARG A 13 -36.81 -20.54 -18.23
N LEU A 14 -36.76 -21.86 -18.02
CA LEU A 14 -35.56 -22.55 -17.57
C LEU A 14 -34.44 -22.52 -18.63
N HIS A 15 -34.77 -22.79 -19.90
CA HIS A 15 -33.81 -22.69 -21.01
C HIS A 15 -33.31 -21.26 -21.21
N LEU A 16 -34.19 -20.26 -21.08
CA LEU A 16 -33.81 -18.85 -21.15
C LEU A 16 -32.80 -18.50 -20.05
N LEU A 17 -33.06 -18.91 -18.80
CA LEU A 17 -32.15 -18.66 -17.69
C LEU A 17 -30.82 -19.41 -17.86
N PHE A 18 -30.88 -20.66 -18.34
CA PHE A 18 -29.71 -21.47 -18.63
C PHE A 18 -28.83 -20.89 -19.74
N LEU A 19 -29.41 -20.14 -20.69
CA LEU A 19 -28.66 -19.41 -21.72
C LEU A 19 -28.14 -18.06 -21.19
N LEU A 20 -28.96 -17.33 -20.42
CA LEU A 20 -28.67 -15.97 -19.99
C LEU A 20 -27.54 -15.92 -18.96
N VAL A 21 -27.53 -16.82 -17.98
CA VAL A 21 -26.51 -16.85 -16.92
C VAL A 21 -25.09 -17.03 -17.49
N PRO A 22 -24.78 -18.03 -18.32
CA PRO A 22 -23.45 -18.18 -18.90
C PRO A 22 -23.12 -17.05 -19.88
N PHE A 23 -24.11 -16.48 -20.57
CA PHE A 23 -23.89 -15.32 -21.44
C PHE A 23 -23.41 -14.09 -20.65
N VAL A 24 -24.06 -13.78 -19.53
CA VAL A 24 -23.62 -12.69 -18.64
C VAL A 24 -22.24 -13.01 -18.04
N ALA A 25 -22.00 -14.24 -17.61
CA ALA A 25 -20.69 -14.66 -17.10
C ALA A 25 -19.60 -14.47 -18.17
N PHE A 26 -19.88 -14.82 -19.43
CA PHE A 26 -18.95 -14.64 -20.54
C PHE A 26 -18.61 -13.17 -20.79
N LEU A 27 -19.60 -12.27 -20.72
CA LEU A 27 -19.36 -10.83 -20.82
C LEU A 27 -18.44 -10.31 -19.70
N ILE A 28 -18.62 -10.82 -18.47
CA ILE A 28 -17.74 -10.48 -17.34
C ILE A 28 -16.32 -10.97 -17.60
N VAL A 29 -16.14 -12.19 -18.11
CA VAL A 29 -14.81 -12.74 -18.45
C VAL A 29 -14.10 -11.89 -19.49
N ILE A 30 -14.81 -11.47 -20.56
CA ILE A 30 -14.24 -10.55 -21.57
C ILE A 30 -13.81 -9.23 -20.92
N ARG A 31 -14.65 -8.67 -20.04
CA ARG A 31 -14.32 -7.42 -19.33
C ARG A 31 -13.09 -7.59 -18.45
N LEU A 32 -12.97 -8.71 -17.75
CA LEU A 32 -11.79 -9.04 -16.94
C LEU A 32 -10.55 -9.22 -17.80
N PHE A 33 -10.66 -9.87 -18.95
CA PHE A 33 -9.56 -10.02 -19.91
C PHE A 33 -9.00 -8.67 -20.35
N TYR A 34 -9.87 -7.69 -20.65
CA TYR A 34 -9.44 -6.33 -20.97
C TYR A 34 -8.61 -5.70 -19.84
N TRP A 35 -9.07 -5.82 -18.59
CA TRP A 35 -8.36 -5.24 -17.44
C TRP A 35 -7.07 -5.99 -17.10
N GLN A 36 -7.05 -7.30 -17.23
CA GLN A 36 -5.91 -8.14 -16.85
C GLN A 36 -4.83 -8.20 -17.92
N ILE A 37 -5.17 -8.24 -19.22
CA ILE A 37 -4.19 -8.43 -20.29
C ILE A 37 -3.80 -7.10 -20.93
N ILE A 38 -4.77 -6.26 -21.29
CA ILE A 38 -4.47 -5.00 -21.99
C ILE A 38 -3.97 -3.95 -21.00
N ARG A 39 -4.61 -3.81 -19.84
CA ARG A 39 -4.21 -2.84 -18.79
C ARG A 39 -3.38 -3.44 -17.65
N GLY A 40 -3.15 -4.75 -17.65
CA GLY A 40 -2.47 -5.42 -16.53
C GLY A 40 -1.01 -5.00 -16.37
N GLY A 41 -0.29 -4.79 -17.48
CA GLY A 41 1.10 -4.29 -17.46
C GLY A 41 1.18 -2.92 -16.79
N ASP A 42 0.40 -1.96 -17.29
CA ASP A 42 0.37 -0.60 -16.75
C ASP A 42 -0.02 -0.55 -15.27
N LEU A 43 -0.99 -1.36 -14.85
CA LEU A 43 -1.43 -1.45 -13.45
C LEU A 43 -0.33 -2.06 -12.56
N ARG A 44 0.39 -3.06 -13.08
CA ARG A 44 1.51 -3.67 -12.35
C ARG A 44 2.69 -2.73 -12.19
N ASP A 45 2.99 -1.95 -13.23
CA ASP A 45 4.04 -0.94 -13.16
C ASP A 45 3.67 0.22 -12.23
N GLN A 46 2.41 0.63 -12.20
CA GLN A 46 1.90 1.60 -11.23
C GLN A 46 2.01 1.07 -9.80
N ALA A 47 1.61 -0.17 -9.56
CA ALA A 47 1.75 -0.81 -8.25
C ALA A 47 3.22 -0.91 -7.83
N ASN A 48 4.12 -1.31 -8.72
CA ASN A 48 5.55 -1.37 -8.43
C ASN A 48 6.11 0.01 -8.06
N ARG A 49 5.75 1.08 -8.79
CA ARG A 49 6.16 2.45 -8.44
C ARG A 49 5.64 2.92 -7.09
N GLN A 50 4.44 2.48 -6.70
CA GLN A 50 3.84 2.85 -5.41
C GLN A 50 4.42 2.05 -4.24
N HIS A 51 4.83 0.79 -4.47
CA HIS A 51 5.37 -0.09 -3.43
C HIS A 51 6.89 -0.03 -3.30
N GLN A 52 7.61 0.48 -4.30
CA GLN A 52 9.06 0.64 -4.24
C GLN A 52 9.40 2.05 -3.79
N ASP A 53 9.71 2.20 -2.52
CA ASP A 53 10.40 3.38 -2.03
C ASP A 53 11.87 3.30 -2.50
N VAL A 54 12.22 4.13 -3.49
CA VAL A 54 13.61 4.30 -3.92
C VAL A 54 14.33 5.12 -2.85
N VAL A 55 14.83 4.43 -1.83
CA VAL A 55 15.70 5.04 -0.83
C VAL A 55 17.09 5.18 -1.45
N VAL A 56 17.47 6.40 -1.79
CA VAL A 56 18.83 6.72 -2.23
C VAL A 56 19.75 6.53 -1.02
N LEU A 57 20.54 5.45 -1.00
CA LEU A 57 21.63 5.29 -0.04
C LEU A 57 22.69 6.35 -0.36
N ALA A 58 22.79 7.37 0.49
CA ALA A 58 23.92 8.29 0.44
C ALA A 58 25.20 7.50 0.76
N SER A 59 26.21 7.61 -0.10
CA SER A 59 27.53 7.05 0.19
C SER A 59 28.14 7.77 1.40
N GLU A 60 28.67 7.02 2.36
CA GLU A 60 29.39 7.61 3.49
C GLU A 60 30.63 8.38 3.00
N ARG A 61 30.76 9.64 3.42
CA ARG A 61 31.94 10.46 3.13
C ARG A 61 33.06 10.08 4.09
N GLY A 62 34.27 9.92 3.56
CA GLY A 62 35.47 9.70 4.36
C GLY A 62 35.76 10.87 5.33
N SER A 63 36.37 10.52 6.46
CA SER A 63 36.84 11.47 7.47
C SER A 63 38.08 12.23 6.99
N ILE A 64 38.12 13.55 7.25
CA ILE A 64 39.30 14.40 7.01
C ILE A 64 40.06 14.56 8.32
N TYR A 65 41.36 14.31 8.28
CA TYR A 65 42.28 14.46 9.41
C TYR A 65 43.31 15.57 9.14
N ASP A 66 43.79 16.22 10.19
CA ASP A 66 44.97 17.08 10.16
C ASP A 66 46.26 16.24 10.02
N GLN A 67 47.40 16.90 9.76
CA GLN A 67 48.74 16.32 9.73
C GLN A 67 49.11 15.57 11.00
N HIS A 68 48.53 15.96 12.14
CA HIS A 68 48.71 15.31 13.45
C HIS A 68 47.71 14.16 13.71
N GLY A 69 46.80 13.88 12.78
CA GLY A 69 45.79 12.82 12.90
C GLY A 69 44.52 13.21 13.64
N GLU A 70 44.30 14.49 13.97
CA GLU A 70 43.04 14.95 14.57
C GLU A 70 41.92 15.07 13.53
N LEU A 71 40.71 14.65 13.89
CA LEU A 71 39.54 14.68 13.02
C LEU A 71 39.04 16.12 12.84
N LEU A 72 39.11 16.64 11.60
CA LEU A 72 38.61 17.98 11.25
C LEU A 72 37.17 17.96 10.75
N ALA A 73 36.80 16.93 9.99
CA ALA A 73 35.43 16.76 9.48
C ALA A 73 35.12 15.29 9.23
N GLY A 74 34.05 14.77 9.84
CA GLY A 74 33.56 13.42 9.67
C GLY A 74 32.04 13.37 9.50
N THR A 75 31.52 12.20 9.16
CA THR A 75 30.08 11.93 9.13
C THR A 75 29.63 11.44 10.50
N GLN A 76 28.50 11.94 11.01
CA GLN A 76 27.88 11.42 12.23
C GLN A 76 26.44 11.00 11.92
N ASN A 77 26.01 9.87 12.50
CA ASN A 77 24.63 9.42 12.38
C ASN A 77 23.73 10.27 13.28
N LEU A 78 22.81 11.02 12.68
CA LEU A 78 21.74 11.71 13.40
C LEU A 78 20.43 10.93 13.29
N TYR A 79 19.78 10.73 14.43
CA TYR A 79 18.45 10.13 14.49
C TYR A 79 17.40 11.22 14.60
N HIS A 80 16.42 11.19 13.71
CA HIS A 80 15.31 12.12 13.73
C HIS A 80 14.04 11.39 14.20
N LEU A 81 13.39 11.92 15.23
CA LEU A 81 12.12 11.41 15.74
C LEU A 81 10.96 12.26 15.22
N PHE A 82 10.00 11.63 14.55
CA PHE A 82 8.79 12.30 14.06
C PHE A 82 7.54 11.55 14.49
N VAL A 83 6.44 12.30 14.65
CA VAL A 83 5.12 11.75 14.96
C VAL A 83 4.17 12.03 13.80
N TYR A 84 3.57 10.98 13.26
CA TYR A 84 2.58 11.09 12.19
C TYR A 84 1.21 11.47 12.78
N LYS A 85 0.81 12.73 12.60
CA LYS A 85 -0.40 13.32 13.23
C LYS A 85 -1.70 12.57 12.93
N PRO A 86 -2.00 12.11 11.70
CA PRO A 86 -3.28 11.47 11.39
C PRO A 86 -3.53 10.14 12.13
N GLN A 87 -2.49 9.48 12.62
CA GLN A 87 -2.61 8.22 13.37
C GLN A 87 -2.40 8.41 14.88
N LEU A 88 -2.37 9.67 15.36
CA LEU A 88 -2.19 9.96 16.77
C LEU A 88 -3.51 9.81 17.52
N THR A 89 -3.70 8.68 18.18
CA THR A 89 -4.90 8.37 18.98
C THR A 89 -4.81 8.90 20.42
N LYS A 90 -3.59 9.15 20.93
CA LYS A 90 -3.35 9.63 22.30
C LYS A 90 -3.32 11.16 22.38
N ASP A 91 -3.63 11.68 23.56
CA ASP A 91 -3.51 13.12 23.81
C ASP A 91 -2.05 13.58 23.69
N LYS A 92 -1.87 14.77 23.10
CA LYS A 92 -0.54 15.33 22.84
C LYS A 92 0.25 15.58 24.12
N PHE A 93 -0.41 16.07 25.18
CA PHE A 93 0.26 16.42 26.42
C PHE A 93 0.70 15.18 27.18
N GLU A 94 -0.11 14.13 27.16
CA GLU A 94 0.26 12.82 27.74
C GLU A 94 1.50 12.24 27.05
N LEU A 95 1.54 12.28 25.70
CA LEU A 95 2.69 11.81 24.94
C LEU A 95 3.97 12.61 25.25
N VAL A 96 3.87 13.94 25.31
CA VAL A 96 5.01 14.81 25.62
C VAL A 96 5.54 14.55 27.03
N ASN A 97 4.67 14.37 28.02
CA ASN A 97 5.08 14.12 29.40
C ASN A 97 5.89 12.83 29.56
N VAL A 98 5.62 11.81 28.73
CA VAL A 98 6.38 10.55 28.72
C VAL A 98 7.71 10.70 27.95
N LEU A 99 7.70 11.38 26.79
CA LEU A 99 8.88 11.46 25.93
C LEU A 99 9.90 12.52 26.37
N ALA A 100 9.45 13.65 26.92
CA ALA A 100 10.32 14.74 27.34
C ALA A 100 11.46 14.32 28.31
N PRO A 101 11.22 13.54 29.39
CA PRO A 101 12.30 13.16 30.30
C PRO A 101 13.33 12.22 29.66
N ILE A 102 12.91 11.36 28.73
CA ILE A 102 13.79 10.41 28.03
C ILE A 102 14.72 11.18 27.07
N LEU A 103 14.17 12.14 26.33
CA LEU A 103 14.93 12.93 25.35
C LEU A 103 15.85 13.97 26.01
N ALA A 104 15.47 14.51 27.16
CA ALA A 104 16.28 15.50 27.88
C ALA A 104 17.58 14.91 28.47
N THR A 105 17.58 13.61 28.80
CA THR A 105 18.71 12.95 29.48
C THR A 105 19.90 12.72 28.53
N GLU A 106 19.64 12.56 27.23
CA GLU A 106 20.66 12.25 26.21
C GLU A 106 21.32 13.51 25.61
N SER A 107 20.68 14.69 25.74
CA SER A 107 21.13 15.94 25.09
C SER A 107 22.27 16.68 25.83
N SER A 108 22.80 16.11 26.92
CA SER A 108 23.81 16.74 27.80
C SER A 108 25.24 16.18 27.64
N ALA A 109 25.55 15.53 26.51
CA ALA A 109 26.88 14.98 26.21
C ALA A 109 27.47 15.58 24.93
#